data_AF-A0A6A6N0H8-F1
#
_entry.id   AF-A0A6A6N0H8-F1
#
_cell.length_a   1.000
_cell.length_b   1.000
_cell.length_c   1.000
_cell.angle_alpha   90.00
_cell.angle_beta   90.00
_cell.angle_gamma   90.00
#
_symmetry.space_group_name_H-M   'P 1'
#
loop_
_entity.id
_entity.type
_entity.pdbx_description
1 polymer ?
#
loop_
_entity_poly.entity_id
_entity_poly.type
_entity_poly.pdbx_seq_one_letter_code
_entity_poly.pdbx_strand_id
1 'polypeptide(L)'
;MLHRSAGRNLQAILGSTLTGEFEDVKLLNELLTKKNEETGWNTPIHVDAASGGFIAPFVCPDLLWDFRLPLVKSINVSGHKYGLVYAGVGWVIWRAKEDLPEELIFHINYLGSDQPTFTLNFSKGSSQIIAQYYQFIRLGFEVNS
;
A
#
# COMPACT_ATOMS: atom_id res chain seq x y z
N MET A 1 -11.39 -28.10 -1.62
CA MET A 1 -11.72 -26.73 -2.05
C MET A 1 -11.16 -25.80 -0.99
N LEU A 2 -10.05 -25.13 -1.29
CA LEU A 2 -9.29 -24.33 -0.32
C LEU A 2 -10.18 -23.20 0.23
N HIS A 3 -10.37 -23.20 1.55
CA HIS A 3 -10.99 -22.11 2.27
C HIS A 3 -10.11 -20.87 2.05
N ARG A 4 -10.48 -20.00 1.11
CA ARG A 4 -9.90 -18.66 1.02
C ARG A 4 -10.20 -18.00 2.36
N SER A 5 -9.19 -17.80 3.20
CA SER A 5 -9.35 -17.06 4.45
C SER A 5 -9.53 -15.58 4.11
N ALA A 6 -10.71 -15.23 3.64
CA ALA A 6 -11.17 -13.86 3.70
C ALA A 6 -11.15 -13.46 5.19
N GLY A 7 -10.23 -12.57 5.57
CA GLY A 7 -10.26 -11.89 6.87
C GLY A 7 -9.06 -12.06 7.81
N ARG A 8 -7.95 -12.69 7.40
CA ARG A 8 -6.74 -12.72 8.24
C ARG A 8 -5.53 -12.20 7.47
N ASN A 9 -5.27 -10.91 7.61
CA ASN A 9 -4.02 -10.28 7.17
C ASN A 9 -3.20 -9.96 8.42
N LEU A 10 -1.89 -10.11 8.33
CA LEU A 10 -0.99 -9.56 9.33
C LEU A 10 -0.62 -8.13 8.91
N GLN A 11 -0.69 -7.18 9.84
CA GLN A 11 -0.32 -5.80 9.56
C GLN A 11 1.08 -5.52 10.13
N ALA A 12 1.93 -4.92 9.30
CA ALA A 12 3.19 -4.30 9.74
C ALA A 12 3.10 -2.79 9.57
N ILE A 13 3.71 -2.03 10.48
CA ILE A 13 3.71 -0.56 10.46
C ILE A 13 5.09 -0.05 10.07
N LEU A 14 5.17 0.65 8.93
CA LEU A 14 6.37 1.33 8.48
C LEU A 14 6.29 2.82 8.86
N GLY A 15 6.74 3.12 10.09
CA GLY A 15 6.75 4.47 10.64
C GLY A 15 5.63 4.66 11.66
N SER A 16 5.79 4.02 12.82
CA SER A 16 4.84 4.11 13.94
C SER A 16 4.47 5.56 14.27
N THR A 17 3.19 5.81 14.50
CA THR A 17 2.73 7.15 14.89
C THR A 17 3.25 7.56 16.27
N LEU A 18 3.59 6.59 17.13
CA LEU A 18 4.06 6.84 18.49
C LEU A 18 5.56 7.08 18.58
N THR A 19 6.35 6.29 17.84
CA THR A 19 7.82 6.26 17.97
C THR A 19 8.56 6.66 16.70
N GLY A 20 7.88 6.69 15.55
CA GLY A 20 8.51 6.86 14.24
C GLY A 20 9.24 5.61 13.72
N GLU A 21 9.26 4.53 14.50
CA GLU A 21 10.03 3.32 14.20
C GLU A 21 9.45 2.54 13.00
N PHE A 22 10.34 1.89 12.26
CA PHE A 22 9.98 0.94 11.20
C PHE A 22 9.98 -0.46 11.80
N GLU A 23 8.82 -1.13 11.79
CA GLU A 23 8.79 -2.55 12.13
C GLU A 23 9.58 -3.38 11.09
N ASP A 24 10.16 -4.49 11.54
CA ASP A 24 10.96 -5.37 10.67
C ASP A 24 10.05 -6.26 9.80
N VAL A 25 9.57 -5.67 8.70
CA VAL A 25 8.69 -6.35 7.72
C VAL A 25 9.40 -7.56 7.09
N LYS A 26 10.73 -7.52 6.94
CA LYS A 26 11.51 -8.61 6.37
C LYS A 26 11.49 -9.82 7.32
N LEU A 27 11.80 -9.62 8.60
CA LEU A 27 11.72 -10.67 9.60
C LEU A 27 10.29 -11.22 9.72
N LEU A 28 9.29 -10.34 9.67
CA LEU A 28 7.88 -10.73 9.66
C LEU A 28 7.55 -11.66 8.49
N ASN A 29 7.99 -11.29 7.28
CA ASN A 29 7.82 -12.11 6.08
C ASN A 29 8.49 -13.48 6.22
N GLU A 30 9.73 -13.54 6.74
CA GLU A 30 10.45 -14.80 6.94
C GLU A 30 9.75 -15.73 7.94
N LEU A 31 9.33 -15.19 9.09
CA LEU A 31 8.65 -15.98 10.13
C LEU A 31 7.26 -16.45 9.68
N LEU A 32 6.51 -15.57 9.02
CA LEU A 32 5.18 -15.91 8.51
C LEU A 32 5.25 -16.91 7.34
N THR A 33 6.33 -16.90 6.54
CA THR A 33 6.56 -17.91 5.49
C THR A 33 6.65 -19.30 6.10
N LYS A 34 7.50 -19.49 7.12
CA LYS A 34 7.60 -20.75 7.87
C LYS A 34 6.25 -21.15 8.47
N LYS A 35 5.53 -20.18 9.04
CA LYS A 35 4.21 -20.46 9.61
C LYS A 35 3.18 -20.89 8.57
N ASN A 36 3.21 -20.29 7.39
CA ASN A 36 2.35 -20.67 6.27
C ASN A 36 2.68 -22.07 5.75
N GLU A 37 3.95 -22.47 5.72
CA GLU A 37 4.37 -23.83 5.37
C GLU A 37 3.83 -24.87 6.37
N GLU A 38 3.88 -24.58 7.67
CA GLU A 38 3.35 -25.45 8.72
C GLU A 38 1.82 -25.59 8.69
N THR A 39 1.12 -24.49 8.39
CA THR A 39 -0.32 -24.38 8.61
C THR A 39 -1.17 -24.47 7.35
N GLY A 40 -0.57 -24.21 6.18
CA GLY A 40 -1.28 -24.08 4.91
C GLY A 40 -2.21 -22.87 4.82
N TRP A 41 -2.13 -21.90 5.74
CA TRP A 41 -3.08 -20.78 5.81
C TRP A 41 -2.90 -19.75 4.70
N ASN A 42 -1.70 -19.63 4.12
CA ASN A 42 -1.37 -18.60 3.13
C ASN A 42 -1.70 -17.17 3.61
N THR A 43 -1.40 -16.87 4.87
CA THR A 43 -1.66 -15.56 5.48
C THR A 43 -0.77 -14.48 4.83
N PRO A 44 -1.35 -13.40 4.27
CA PRO A 44 -0.60 -12.31 3.66
C PRO A 44 -0.23 -11.22 4.68
N ILE A 45 0.65 -10.32 4.25
CA ILE A 45 1.07 -9.11 4.96
C ILE A 45 0.47 -7.89 4.25
N HIS A 46 -0.11 -6.99 5.04
CA HIS A 46 -0.40 -5.61 4.66
C HIS A 46 0.59 -4.68 5.38
N VAL A 47 1.19 -3.74 4.66
CA VAL A 47 2.08 -2.74 5.26
C VAL A 47 1.35 -1.40 5.36
N ASP A 48 1.10 -0.95 6.58
CA ASP A 48 0.71 0.43 6.83
C ASP A 48 1.97 1.31 6.76
N ALA A 49 2.21 1.85 5.56
CA ALA A 49 3.28 2.79 5.30
C ALA A 49 2.74 4.23 5.20
N ALA A 50 1.68 4.58 5.96
CA ALA A 50 1.03 5.88 5.88
C ALA A 50 2.04 7.05 5.89
N SER A 51 3.02 6.99 6.80
CA SER A 51 4.16 7.92 6.88
C SER A 51 5.37 7.40 6.10
N GLY A 52 5.88 6.21 6.45
CA GLY A 52 7.15 5.69 5.94
C GLY A 52 7.20 5.44 4.44
N GLY A 53 6.04 5.30 3.76
CA GLY A 53 5.96 4.99 2.34
C GLY A 53 6.51 6.08 1.42
N PHE A 54 6.58 7.33 1.87
CA PHE A 54 7.26 8.43 1.18
C PHE A 54 8.60 8.84 1.85
N ILE A 55 9.11 8.03 2.79
CA ILE A 55 10.41 8.26 3.43
C ILE A 55 11.39 7.15 3.02
N ALA A 56 11.05 5.91 3.31
CA ALA A 56 11.96 4.77 3.18
C ALA A 56 12.56 4.61 1.77
N PRO A 57 11.80 4.78 0.67
CA PRO A 57 12.37 4.71 -0.68
C PRO A 57 13.49 5.71 -0.98
N PHE A 58 13.49 6.86 -0.30
CA PHE A 58 14.44 7.95 -0.56
C PHE A 58 15.61 7.96 0.41
N VAL A 59 15.40 7.55 1.66
CA VAL A 59 16.40 7.63 2.74
C VAL A 59 17.09 6.29 2.99
N CYS A 60 16.39 5.17 2.81
CA CYS A 60 16.91 3.82 3.02
C CYS A 60 16.43 2.86 1.91
N PRO A 61 16.84 3.09 0.65
CA PRO A 61 16.33 2.33 -0.50
C PRO A 61 16.58 0.81 -0.42
N ASP A 62 17.65 0.41 0.26
CA ASP A 62 18.03 -1.00 0.43
C ASP A 62 17.19 -1.73 1.50
N LEU A 63 16.41 -1.01 2.32
CA LEU A 63 15.52 -1.60 3.30
C LEU A 63 14.44 -2.42 2.58
N LEU A 64 14.36 -3.71 2.89
CA LEU A 64 13.32 -4.60 2.35
C LEU A 64 12.06 -4.49 3.21
N TRP A 65 11.05 -3.80 2.70
CA TRP A 65 9.77 -3.63 3.39
C TRP A 65 8.54 -3.68 2.48
N ASP A 66 8.75 -3.52 1.17
CA ASP A 66 7.69 -3.35 0.16
C ASP A 66 7.39 -4.66 -0.59
N PHE A 67 6.84 -4.55 -1.80
CA PHE A 67 6.49 -5.68 -2.64
C PHE A 67 7.67 -6.58 -3.05
N ARG A 68 8.92 -6.22 -2.77
CA ARG A 68 10.08 -7.14 -2.84
C ARG A 68 9.91 -8.36 -1.92
N LEU A 69 9.14 -8.26 -0.84
CA LEU A 69 8.89 -9.34 0.12
C LEU A 69 7.65 -10.17 -0.25
N PRO A 70 7.75 -11.48 -0.56
CA PRO A 70 6.68 -12.28 -1.18
C PRO A 70 5.32 -12.32 -0.46
N LEU A 71 5.24 -12.10 0.86
CA LEU A 71 3.97 -12.09 1.56
C LEU A 71 3.30 -10.71 1.60
N VAL A 72 3.98 -9.63 1.22
CA VAL A 72 3.39 -8.29 1.14
C VAL A 72 2.44 -8.21 -0.07
N LYS A 73 1.13 -8.16 0.21
CA LYS A 73 0.08 -8.15 -0.83
C LYS A 73 -0.59 -6.81 -1.01
N SER A 74 -0.51 -5.92 -0.03
CA SER A 74 -1.00 -4.56 -0.15
C SER A 74 -0.24 -3.59 0.74
N ILE A 75 -0.16 -2.33 0.32
CA ILE A 75 0.52 -1.25 1.03
C ILE A 75 -0.37 -0.01 0.95
N ASN A 76 -0.57 0.69 2.06
CA ASN A 76 -1.12 2.04 2.04
C ASN A 76 -0.05 3.10 2.30
N VAL A 77 -0.24 4.30 1.76
CA VAL A 77 0.58 5.47 2.03
C VAL A 77 -0.26 6.75 2.00
N SER A 78 -0.01 7.70 2.91
CA SER A 78 -0.72 8.97 2.93
C SER A 78 0.07 10.02 2.16
N GLY A 79 -0.44 10.45 1.00
CA GLY A 79 0.14 11.54 0.23
C GLY A 79 0.21 12.85 1.02
N HIS A 80 -0.76 13.06 1.91
CA HIS A 80 -0.79 14.23 2.79
C HIS A 80 0.06 14.12 4.07
N LYS A 81 0.91 13.08 4.18
CA LYS A 81 1.97 13.02 5.19
C LYS A 81 3.30 13.41 4.52
N TYR A 82 4.21 12.46 4.36
CA TYR A 82 5.50 12.70 3.72
C TYR A 82 5.44 12.71 2.19
N GLY A 83 4.26 12.53 1.59
CA GLY A 83 4.05 12.75 0.16
C GLY A 83 3.95 14.23 -0.24
N LEU A 84 4.02 15.14 0.74
CA LEU A 84 4.13 16.59 0.57
C LEU A 84 2.93 17.25 -0.12
N VAL A 85 1.72 16.73 0.12
CA VAL A 85 0.46 17.34 -0.32
C VAL A 85 -0.34 17.80 0.90
N TYR A 86 -1.20 18.81 0.73
CA TYR A 86 -2.17 19.16 1.77
C TYR A 86 -3.16 18.00 2.05
N ALA A 87 -3.79 18.02 3.24
CA ALA A 87 -4.77 17.03 3.67
C ALA A 87 -5.83 16.72 2.59
N GLY A 88 -6.08 15.43 2.34
CA GLY A 88 -7.14 14.97 1.43
C GLY A 88 -6.76 13.89 0.41
N VAL A 89 -5.52 13.38 0.40
CA VAL A 89 -5.12 12.28 -0.51
C VAL A 89 -4.32 11.17 0.17
N GLY A 90 -4.69 9.92 -0.14
CA GLY A 90 -3.97 8.72 0.27
C GLY A 90 -4.05 7.69 -0.85
N TRP A 91 -3.15 6.72 -0.81
CA TRP A 91 -2.97 5.70 -1.82
C TRP A 91 -2.97 4.33 -1.16
N VAL A 92 -3.55 3.35 -1.85
CA VAL A 92 -3.43 1.94 -1.52
C VAL A 92 -3.13 1.19 -2.81
N ILE A 93 -2.16 0.30 -2.74
CA ILE A 93 -1.69 -0.48 -3.87
C ILE A 93 -1.78 -1.95 -3.47
N TRP A 94 -2.32 -2.78 -4.35
CA TRP A 94 -2.24 -4.23 -4.27
C TRP A 94 -1.11 -4.71 -5.17
N ARG A 95 -0.44 -5.79 -4.77
CA ARG A 95 0.64 -6.37 -5.56
C ARG A 95 0.14 -6.83 -6.94
N ALA A 96 -0.98 -7.55 -6.96
CA ALA A 96 -1.54 -8.14 -8.16
C ALA A 96 -3.07 -8.07 -8.16
N LYS A 97 -3.70 -8.28 -9.32
CA LYS A 97 -5.16 -8.12 -9.48
C LYS A 97 -5.92 -9.07 -8.55
N GLU A 98 -5.45 -10.30 -8.45
CA GLU A 98 -5.97 -11.38 -7.60
C GLU A 98 -5.90 -11.09 -6.10
N ASP A 99 -5.09 -10.12 -5.67
CA ASP A 99 -5.02 -9.68 -4.27
C ASP A 99 -6.14 -8.67 -3.92
N LEU A 100 -6.93 -8.22 -4.91
CA LEU A 100 -8.16 -7.44 -4.74
C LEU A 100 -9.37 -8.29 -5.19
N PRO A 101 -10.26 -8.71 -4.28
CA PRO A 101 -11.45 -9.47 -4.65
C PRO A 101 -12.34 -8.69 -5.63
N GLU A 102 -12.67 -9.30 -6.77
CA GLU A 102 -13.41 -8.66 -7.87
C GLU A 102 -14.82 -8.21 -7.42
N GLU A 103 -15.44 -8.94 -6.49
CA GLU A 103 -16.73 -8.60 -5.92
C GLU A 103 -16.76 -7.28 -5.14
N LEU A 104 -15.59 -6.73 -4.82
CA LEU A 104 -15.46 -5.41 -4.19
C LEU A 104 -15.37 -4.28 -5.22
N ILE A 105 -15.13 -4.59 -6.49
CA ILE A 105 -14.97 -3.62 -7.58
C ILE A 105 -16.36 -3.30 -8.14
N PHE A 106 -16.71 -2.02 -8.14
CA PHE A 106 -17.92 -1.52 -8.79
C PHE A 106 -17.59 -1.04 -10.19
N HIS A 107 -18.40 -1.43 -11.17
CA HIS A 107 -18.27 -1.02 -12.57
C HIS A 107 -19.28 0.07 -12.89
N ILE A 108 -18.80 1.30 -13.13
CA ILE A 108 -19.64 2.48 -13.41
C ILE A 108 -19.50 2.85 -14.88
N ASN A 109 -20.58 3.28 -15.54
CA ASN A 109 -20.61 3.63 -16.96
C ASN A 109 -21.06 5.07 -17.26
N TYR A 110 -20.91 6.01 -16.31
CA TYR A 110 -21.49 7.36 -16.39
C TYR A 110 -20.98 8.22 -17.56
N LEU A 111 -19.82 7.88 -18.13
CA LEU A 111 -19.18 8.58 -19.25
C LEU A 111 -19.08 7.72 -20.52
N GLY A 112 -19.92 6.69 -20.65
CA GLY A 112 -20.02 5.86 -21.86
C GLY A 112 -18.97 4.75 -21.99
N SER A 113 -18.10 4.58 -21.00
CA SER A 113 -17.13 3.48 -20.90
C SER A 113 -17.12 2.90 -19.49
N ASP A 114 -16.71 1.64 -19.37
CA ASP A 114 -16.59 0.95 -18.09
C ASP A 114 -15.46 1.55 -17.25
N GLN A 115 -15.77 1.90 -15.99
CA GLN A 115 -14.84 2.46 -15.02
C GLN A 115 -14.86 1.62 -13.75
N PRO A 116 -13.85 0.75 -13.54
CA PRO A 116 -13.74 0.00 -12.31
C PRO A 116 -13.36 0.94 -11.17
N THR A 117 -14.21 1.05 -10.16
CA THR A 117 -13.95 1.81 -8.94
C THR A 117 -13.92 0.90 -7.73
N PHE A 118 -12.93 1.13 -6.87
CA PHE A 118 -12.84 0.52 -5.56
C PHE A 118 -12.62 1.63 -4.52
N THR A 119 -13.72 2.27 -4.11
CA THR A 119 -13.68 3.39 -3.18
C THR A 119 -14.88 3.33 -2.24
N LEU A 120 -14.67 3.74 -0.98
CA LEU A 120 -15.78 3.99 -0.05
C LEU A 120 -16.48 5.33 -0.34
N ASN A 121 -15.73 6.29 -0.86
CA ASN A 121 -16.23 7.62 -1.21
C ASN A 121 -16.64 7.66 -2.69
N PHE A 122 -17.67 8.46 -3.00
CA PHE A 122 -18.08 8.73 -4.38
C PHE A 122 -17.56 10.10 -4.83
N SER A 123 -18.39 11.13 -4.84
CA SER A 123 -17.99 12.50 -5.19
C SER A 123 -16.95 13.06 -4.21
N LYS A 124 -15.85 13.56 -4.74
CA LYS A 124 -14.76 14.19 -3.98
C LYS A 124 -13.98 15.17 -4.85
N GLY A 125 -13.30 16.13 -4.22
CA GLY A 125 -12.38 17.03 -4.92
C GLY A 125 -11.19 16.27 -5.53
N SER A 126 -10.71 16.71 -6.68
CA SER A 126 -9.55 16.14 -7.38
C SER A 126 -8.26 16.95 -7.18
N SER A 127 -8.32 18.09 -6.49
CA SER A 127 -7.18 19.01 -6.34
C SER A 127 -5.98 18.34 -5.66
N GLN A 128 -6.18 17.51 -4.64
CA GLN A 128 -5.09 16.81 -3.97
C GLN A 128 -4.46 15.70 -4.83
N ILE A 129 -5.24 15.06 -5.71
CA ILE A 129 -4.69 14.09 -6.69
C ILE A 129 -3.78 14.81 -7.68
N ILE A 130 -4.25 15.96 -8.20
CA ILE A 130 -3.47 16.82 -9.11
C ILE A 130 -2.21 17.34 -8.40
N ALA A 131 -2.34 17.81 -7.16
CA ALA A 131 -1.21 18.28 -6.38
C ALA A 131 -0.18 17.17 -6.10
N GLN A 132 -0.62 15.92 -5.84
CA GLN A 132 0.31 14.80 -5.69
C GLN A 132 1.10 14.55 -6.97
N TYR A 133 0.42 14.56 -8.11
CA TYR A 133 1.08 14.40 -9.41
C TYR A 133 2.07 15.53 -9.68
N TYR A 134 1.70 16.78 -9.34
CA TYR A 134 2.61 17.93 -9.40
C TYR A 134 3.87 17.72 -8.54
N GLN A 135 3.73 17.24 -7.29
CA GLN A 135 4.89 16.98 -6.43
C GLN A 135 5.83 15.93 -7.03
N PHE A 136 5.29 14.86 -7.63
CA PHE A 136 6.10 13.84 -8.30
C PHE A 136 6.92 14.40 -9.46
N ILE A 137 6.30 15.16 -10.37
CA ILE A 137 7.01 15.72 -11.53
C ILE A 137 7.91 16.91 -11.17
N ARG A 138 7.60 17.63 -10.09
CA ARG A 138 8.36 18.80 -9.67
C ARG A 138 9.62 18.44 -8.90
N LEU A 139 9.52 17.46 -8.00
CA LEU A 139 10.64 17.05 -7.14
C LEU A 139 11.42 15.89 -7.73
N GLY A 140 10.73 14.91 -8.33
CA GLY A 140 11.36 13.70 -8.86
C GLY A 140 12.12 12.89 -7.81
N PHE A 141 12.99 12.01 -8.28
CA PHE A 141 14.02 11.37 -7.48
C PHE A 141 15.35 12.00 -7.87
N GLU A 142 15.97 12.76 -6.96
CA GLU A 142 17.30 13.33 -7.21
C GLU A 142 18.36 12.24 -6.95
N VAL A 143 19.08 11.85 -8.01
CA VAL A 143 20.23 10.96 -7.89
C VAL A 143 21.47 11.83 -7.84
N ASN A 144 22.01 12.06 -6.65
CA ASN A 144 23.34 12.69 -6.54
C ASN A 144 24.35 11.79 -7.25
N SER A 145 24.96 12.31 -8.31
CA SER A 145 26.02 11.66 -9.09
C SER A 145 27.39 11.90 -8.48
#